data_AF-A0A2S9JAQ7-F1
#
_entry.id   AF-A0A2S9JAQ7-F1
#
_cell.length_a   1.000
_cell.length_b   1.000
_cell.length_c   1.000
_cell.angle_alpha   90.00
_cell.angle_beta   90.00
_cell.angle_gamma   90.00
#
_symmetry.space_group_name_H-M   'P 1'
#
loop_
_entity.id
_entity.type
_entity.pdbx_description
1 polymer ?
#
loop_
_entity_poly.entity_id
_entity_poly.type
_entity_poly.pdbx_seq_one_letter_code
_entity_poly.pdbx_strand_id
1 'polypeptide(L)'
;MNLRLDAKIIEFVYDKFDTNAINFITDDSAFSVATGTYLEDDEDLNETEFMYNSERQYGGCSKIEFFSRRIVLTFQEKLLDNYEIVEIVCQTSISKEIINFFNNYLFVGDIVQYSAEIPEENRIQQSVSRELL
;
A
#
# COMPACT_ATOMS: atom_id res chain seq x y z
N MET A 1 -0.17 -5.42 -17.76
CA MET A 1 -0.45 -6.77 -17.22
C MET A 1 -1.00 -6.61 -15.81
N ASN A 2 -1.72 -7.60 -15.29
CA ASN A 2 -2.19 -7.56 -13.90
C ASN A 2 -1.41 -8.59 -13.10
N LEU A 3 -0.91 -8.18 -11.94
CA LEU A 3 -0.30 -9.06 -10.95
C LEU A 3 -1.36 -9.44 -9.92
N ARG A 4 -1.50 -10.73 -9.60
CA ARG A 4 -2.38 -11.21 -8.53
C ARG A 4 -1.54 -11.97 -7.51
N LEU A 5 -1.68 -11.60 -6.25
CA LEU A 5 -0.90 -12.14 -5.13
C LEU A 5 -1.86 -12.67 -4.05
N ASP A 6 -1.75 -13.95 -3.72
CA ASP A 6 -2.51 -14.56 -2.63
C ASP A 6 -1.68 -14.51 -1.33
N ALA A 7 -1.87 -13.44 -0.54
CA ALA A 7 -1.14 -13.19 0.69
C ALA A 7 -1.48 -14.22 1.78
N LYS A 8 -0.44 -14.86 2.32
CA LYS A 8 -0.52 -15.81 3.44
C LYS A 8 -0.26 -15.12 4.77
N ILE A 9 0.73 -14.23 4.79
CA ILE A 9 1.16 -13.48 5.97
C ILE A 9 1.15 -12.00 5.60
N ILE A 10 0.67 -11.18 6.53
CA ILE A 10 0.69 -9.73 6.44
C ILE A 10 1.50 -9.24 7.64
N GLU A 11 2.59 -8.52 7.38
CA GLU A 11 3.46 -7.99 8.42
C GLU A 11 3.47 -6.47 8.38
N PHE A 12 3.35 -5.85 9.55
CA PHE A 12 3.49 -4.42 9.72
C PHE A 12 4.85 -4.10 10.31
N VAL A 13 5.59 -3.22 9.66
CA VAL A 13 6.87 -2.69 10.13
C VAL A 13 6.63 -1.24 10.50
N TYR A 14 6.85 -0.93 11.79
CA TYR A 14 6.82 0.43 12.31
C TYR A 14 8.24 0.88 12.54
N ASP A 15 8.62 2.01 11.96
CA ASP A 15 9.96 2.59 12.14
C ASP A 15 9.88 3.94 12.85
N LYS A 16 10.92 4.24 13.63
CA LYS A 16 11.01 5.47 14.44
C LYS A 16 11.14 6.76 13.62
N PHE A 17 11.41 6.65 12.32
CA PHE A 17 11.49 7.76 11.38
C PHE A 17 10.32 7.75 10.38
N ASP A 18 9.22 7.08 10.73
CA ASP A 18 8.05 6.93 9.87
C ASP A 18 8.37 6.33 8.49
N THR A 19 9.42 5.49 8.43
CA THR A 19 9.72 4.60 7.29
C THR A 19 8.93 3.28 7.41
N ASN A 20 7.63 3.43 7.69
CA ASN A 20 6.71 2.32 7.93
C ASN A 20 6.49 1.49 6.66
N ALA A 21 6.31 0.19 6.80
CA ALA A 21 6.05 -0.71 5.68
C ALA A 21 5.01 -1.77 6.03
N ILE A 22 4.27 -2.21 5.01
CA ILE A 22 3.42 -3.38 5.08
C ILE A 22 3.88 -4.40 4.04
N ASN A 23 4.14 -5.62 4.51
CA ASN A 23 4.59 -6.73 3.68
C ASN A 23 3.47 -7.74 3.49
N PHE A 24 3.27 -8.16 2.25
CA PHE A 24 2.36 -9.23 1.86
C PHE A 24 3.19 -10.41 1.36
N ILE A 25 3.28 -11.45 2.18
CA ILE A 25 4.10 -12.63 1.88
C ILE A 25 3.22 -13.70 1.25
N THR A 26 3.64 -14.19 0.10
CA THR A 26 3.02 -15.31 -0.64
C THR A 26 3.90 -16.56 -0.53
N ASP A 27 3.51 -17.67 -1.15
CA ASP A 27 4.31 -18.91 -1.13
C ASP A 27 5.66 -18.74 -1.88
N ASP A 28 5.70 -17.90 -2.93
CA ASP A 28 6.84 -17.80 -3.86
C ASP A 28 7.49 -16.41 -3.92
N SER A 29 6.89 -15.40 -3.28
CA SER A 29 7.30 -13.99 -3.40
C SER A 29 6.79 -13.12 -2.26
N ALA A 30 7.28 -11.89 -2.18
CA ALA A 30 6.76 -10.87 -1.28
C ALA A 30 6.50 -9.57 -2.05
N PHE A 31 5.46 -8.86 -1.64
CA PHE A 31 5.15 -7.52 -2.09
C PHE A 31 5.12 -6.57 -0.89
N SER A 32 5.85 -5.47 -0.97
CA SER A 32 5.92 -4.47 0.10
C SER A 32 5.41 -3.14 -0.40
N VAL A 33 4.68 -2.44 0.48
CA VAL A 33 4.38 -1.02 0.34
C VAL A 33 4.98 -0.31 1.55
N ALA A 34 5.86 0.64 1.31
CA ALA A 34 6.53 1.40 2.35
C ALA A 34 6.36 2.90 2.12
N THR A 35 6.39 3.68 3.19
CA THR A 35 6.57 5.14 3.05
C THR A 35 7.90 5.41 2.36
N GLY A 36 7.94 6.44 1.50
CA GLY A 36 9.20 6.94 0.95
C GLY A 36 10.14 7.42 2.06
N THR A 37 11.39 7.72 1.74
CA THR A 37 12.31 8.38 2.68
C THR A 37 12.27 9.88 2.42
N TYR A 38 12.07 10.72 3.45
CA TYR A 38 12.12 12.17 3.24
C TYR A 38 13.56 12.60 2.98
N LEU A 39 13.88 12.87 1.72
CA LEU A 39 15.19 13.33 1.28
C LEU A 39 15.01 14.64 0.52
N GLU A 40 15.48 15.74 1.12
CA GLU A 40 15.35 17.09 0.52
C GLU A 40 15.98 17.21 -0.87
N ASP A 41 16.94 16.33 -1.18
CA ASP A 41 17.68 16.32 -2.45
C ASP A 41 17.01 15.51 -3.57
N ASP A 42 16.01 14.67 -3.26
CA ASP A 42 15.35 13.78 -4.22
C ASP A 42 13.85 13.63 -3.88
N GLU A 43 13.03 14.49 -4.49
CA GLU A 43 11.58 14.53 -4.23
C GLU A 43 10.87 13.23 -4.61
N ASP A 44 11.39 12.46 -5.58
CA ASP A 44 10.80 11.19 -6.00
C ASP A 44 10.89 10.15 -4.86
N LEU A 45 11.94 10.21 -4.03
CA LEU A 45 12.09 9.32 -2.87
C LEU A 45 11.11 9.63 -1.74
N ASN A 46 10.42 10.78 -1.79
CA ASN A 46 9.38 11.13 -0.83
C ASN A 46 8.07 10.38 -1.08
N GLU A 47 7.87 9.86 -2.29
CA GLU A 47 6.68 9.10 -2.69
C GLU A 47 6.69 7.68 -2.09
N THR A 48 5.51 7.05 -2.03
CA THR A 48 5.38 5.67 -1.53
C THR A 48 6.23 4.70 -2.34
N GLU A 49 7.00 3.86 -1.65
CA GLU A 49 7.80 2.80 -2.25
C GLU A 49 6.97 1.52 -2.40
N PHE A 50 7.05 0.93 -3.59
CA PHE A 50 6.49 -0.38 -3.90
C PHE A 50 7.63 -1.33 -4.27
N MET A 51 7.70 -2.49 -3.62
CA MET A 51 8.74 -3.48 -3.89
C MET A 51 8.15 -4.85 -4.22
N TYR A 52 8.64 -5.47 -5.29
CA TYR A 52 8.28 -6.83 -5.72
C TYR A 52 9.53 -7.56 -6.22
N ASN A 53 9.80 -8.77 -5.73
CA ASN A 53 10.96 -9.58 -6.13
C ASN A 53 12.32 -8.83 -6.10
N SER A 54 12.54 -8.02 -5.05
CA SER A 54 13.76 -7.19 -4.86
C SER A 54 13.92 -6.02 -5.82
N GLU A 55 12.96 -5.78 -6.71
CA GLU A 55 12.88 -4.55 -7.50
C GLU A 55 11.96 -3.55 -6.81
N ARG A 56 12.31 -2.27 -6.87
CA ARG A 56 11.59 -1.18 -6.20
C ARG A 56 11.21 -0.07 -7.18
N GLN A 57 10.09 0.56 -6.89
CA GLN A 57 9.61 1.76 -7.58
C GLN A 57 9.05 2.72 -6.54
N TYR A 58 9.34 4.01 -6.71
CA TYR A 58 8.69 5.08 -5.97
C TYR A 58 7.54 5.61 -6.83
N GLY A 59 6.38 5.83 -6.22
CA GLY A 59 5.29 6.51 -6.92
C GLY A 59 4.51 5.69 -7.92
N GLY A 60 3.76 6.42 -8.76
CA GLY A 60 3.00 5.89 -9.89
C GLY A 60 1.68 5.21 -9.53
N CYS A 61 1.42 4.89 -8.25
CA CYS A 61 0.14 4.35 -7.80
C CYS A 61 -0.89 5.48 -7.69
N SER A 62 -1.95 5.41 -8.49
CA SER A 62 -2.98 6.46 -8.57
C SER A 62 -4.25 6.13 -7.78
N LYS A 63 -4.43 4.88 -7.37
CA LYS A 63 -5.63 4.44 -6.65
C LYS A 63 -5.39 3.13 -5.87
N ILE A 64 -5.90 3.09 -4.64
CA ILE A 64 -5.90 1.90 -3.77
C ILE A 64 -7.34 1.60 -3.35
N GLU A 65 -7.91 0.52 -3.87
CA GLU A 65 -9.28 0.10 -3.56
C GLU A 65 -9.33 -1.05 -2.56
N PHE A 66 -10.05 -0.85 -1.46
CA PHE A 66 -10.32 -1.89 -0.47
C PHE A 66 -11.66 -2.60 -0.73
N PHE A 67 -11.58 -3.92 -0.78
CA PHE A 67 -12.72 -4.85 -0.78
C PHE A 67 -12.67 -5.74 0.45
N SER A 68 -13.72 -6.53 0.69
CA SER A 68 -13.83 -7.36 1.89
C SER A 68 -12.60 -8.24 2.13
N ARG A 69 -11.99 -8.80 1.08
CA ARG A 69 -10.84 -9.74 1.17
C ARG A 69 -9.72 -9.45 0.16
N ARG A 70 -9.71 -8.27 -0.44
CA ARG A 70 -8.65 -7.90 -1.40
C ARG A 70 -8.38 -6.41 -1.41
N ILE A 71 -7.16 -6.07 -1.80
CA ILE A 71 -6.66 -4.72 -2.01
C ILE A 71 -6.25 -4.63 -3.47
N VAL A 72 -6.73 -3.62 -4.19
CA VAL A 72 -6.41 -3.42 -5.60
C VAL A 72 -5.67 -2.10 -5.75
N LEU A 73 -4.40 -2.17 -6.14
CA LEU A 73 -3.56 -1.03 -6.43
C LEU A 73 -3.54 -0.81 -7.94
N THR A 74 -3.90 0.39 -8.39
CA THR A 74 -3.86 0.79 -9.81
C THR A 74 -2.74 1.78 -10.02
N PHE A 75 -1.91 1.51 -11.01
CA PHE A 75 -0.75 2.30 -11.35
C PHE A 75 -0.97 3.04 -12.67
N GLN A 76 -0.77 4.36 -12.67
CA GLN A 76 -0.75 5.16 -13.90
C GLN A 76 0.57 4.94 -14.66
N GLU A 77 1.67 4.81 -13.90
CA GLU A 77 2.97 4.39 -14.40
C GLU A 77 3.18 2.94 -13.98
N LYS A 78 3.20 2.04 -14.95
CA LYS A 78 3.25 0.58 -14.71
C LYS A 78 4.30 0.25 -13.66
N LEU A 79 3.88 -0.44 -12.61
CA LEU A 79 4.77 -0.96 -11.61
C LEU A 79 5.82 -1.85 -12.27
N LEU A 80 7.10 -1.50 -12.11
CA LEU A 80 8.26 -2.19 -12.66
C LEU A 80 8.12 -2.40 -14.18
N ASP A 81 7.61 -1.40 -14.90
CA ASP A 81 7.34 -1.38 -16.34
C ASP A 81 6.34 -2.44 -16.87
N ASN A 82 5.76 -3.25 -15.97
CA ASN A 82 5.02 -4.46 -16.34
C ASN A 82 3.55 -4.42 -15.91
N TYR A 83 3.28 -3.93 -14.70
CA TYR A 83 2.00 -4.15 -14.02
C TYR A 83 1.19 -2.86 -13.87
N GLU A 84 0.01 -2.83 -14.48
CA GLU A 84 -0.92 -1.69 -14.33
C GLU A 84 -1.78 -1.85 -13.07
N ILE A 85 -2.00 -3.09 -12.66
CA ILE A 85 -2.82 -3.44 -11.51
C ILE A 85 -2.10 -4.50 -10.69
N VAL A 86 -2.07 -4.31 -9.37
CA VAL A 86 -1.67 -5.32 -8.39
C VAL A 86 -2.90 -5.62 -7.52
N GLU A 87 -3.36 -6.87 -7.57
CA GLU A 87 -4.44 -7.37 -6.72
C GLU A 87 -3.85 -8.27 -5.63
N ILE A 88 -4.00 -7.83 -4.37
CA ILE A 88 -3.57 -8.57 -3.19
C ILE A 88 -4.80 -9.20 -2.55
N VAL A 89 -4.81 -10.52 -2.44
CA VAL A 89 -5.93 -11.30 -1.93
C VAL A 89 -5.56 -11.83 -0.56
N CYS A 90 -6.38 -11.54 0.44
CA CYS A 90 -6.12 -11.90 1.82
C CYS A 90 -6.92 -13.15 2.22
N GLN A 91 -6.30 -14.02 3.04
CA GLN A 91 -6.97 -15.20 3.57
C GLN A 91 -8.16 -14.86 4.48
N THR A 92 -8.11 -13.71 5.14
CA THR A 92 -9.19 -13.19 6.01
C THR A 92 -9.75 -11.89 5.45
N SER A 93 -10.84 -11.42 6.05
CA SER A 93 -11.35 -10.09 5.72
C SER A 93 -10.33 -9.01 6.07
N ILE A 94 -10.24 -7.98 5.23
CA ILE A 94 -9.40 -6.81 5.47
C ILE A 94 -9.82 -6.17 6.80
N SER A 95 -8.87 -6.07 7.73
CA SER A 95 -9.10 -5.49 9.04
C SER A 95 -9.04 -3.96 8.99
N LYS A 96 -9.65 -3.30 9.98
CA LYS A 96 -9.47 -1.86 10.22
C LYS A 96 -8.00 -1.49 10.37
N GLU A 97 -7.18 -2.39 10.92
CA GLU A 97 -5.75 -2.15 11.11
C GLU A 97 -5.01 -1.99 9.78
N ILE A 98 -5.25 -2.86 8.80
CA ILE A 98 -4.67 -2.73 7.46
C ILE A 98 -5.10 -1.39 6.83
N ILE A 99 -6.39 -1.07 6.89
CA ILE A 99 -6.92 0.17 6.33
C ILE A 99 -6.28 1.38 7.02
N ASN A 100 -6.16 1.35 8.35
CA ASN A 100 -5.51 2.41 9.12
C ASN A 100 -4.05 2.55 8.74
N PHE A 101 -3.36 1.44 8.50
CA PHE A 101 -1.97 1.43 8.08
C PHE A 101 -1.77 2.18 6.77
N PHE A 102 -2.57 1.90 5.74
CA PHE A 102 -2.52 2.65 4.48
C PHE A 102 -2.82 4.14 4.67
N ASN A 103 -3.90 4.47 5.39
CA ASN A 103 -4.32 5.86 5.52
C ASN A 103 -3.37 6.69 6.40
N ASN A 104 -2.88 6.15 7.52
CA ASN A 104 -2.25 6.95 8.57
C ASN A 104 -0.79 6.58 8.88
N TYR A 105 -0.30 5.46 8.36
CA TYR A 105 1.10 5.07 8.54
C TYR A 105 1.88 5.05 7.22
N LEU A 106 1.18 4.85 6.09
CA LEU A 106 1.72 5.02 4.74
C LEU A 106 1.37 6.39 4.12
N PHE A 107 0.43 7.13 4.72
CA PHE A 107 -0.01 8.47 4.29
C PHE A 107 -0.55 8.53 2.84
N VAL A 108 -1.19 7.45 2.38
CA VAL A 108 -1.78 7.35 1.02
C VAL A 108 -3.30 7.46 1.03
N GLY A 109 -3.89 8.07 2.06
CA GLY A 109 -5.33 8.11 2.24
C GLY A 109 -6.09 8.95 1.22
N ASP A 110 -5.41 9.83 0.49
CA ASP A 110 -5.95 10.61 -0.62
C ASP A 110 -6.28 9.76 -1.85
N ILE A 111 -5.52 8.70 -2.09
CA ILE A 111 -5.75 7.73 -3.18
C ILE A 111 -6.50 6.47 -2.73
N VAL A 112 -6.88 6.37 -1.45
CA VAL A 112 -7.67 5.26 -0.91
C VAL A 112 -9.15 5.39 -1.24
N GLN A 113 -9.73 4.31 -1.75
CA GLN A 113 -11.16 4.19 -2.04
C GLN A 113 -11.74 2.91 -1.40
N TYR A 114 -13.00 2.99 -1.00
CA TYR A 114 -13.71 1.89 -0.36
C TYR A 114 -14.81 1.36 -1.28
N SER A 115 -14.76 0.06 -1.57
CA SER A 115 -15.90 -0.60 -2.20
C SER A 115 -17.10 -0.66 -1.26
N ALA A 116 -18.27 -0.96 -1.81
CA ALA A 116 -19.49 -1.19 -1.03
C ALA A 116 -19.40 -2.41 -0.08
N GLU A 117 -18.40 -3.28 -0.25
CA GLU A 117 -18.18 -4.44 0.61
C GLU A 117 -17.55 -4.07 1.97
N ILE A 118 -16.94 -2.89 2.09
CA ILE A 118 -16.38 -2.40 3.35
C ILE A 118 -17.46 -1.59 4.08
N PRO A 119 -17.90 -2.05 5.28
CA PRO A 119 -18.86 -1.31 6.11
C PRO A 119 -18.34 0.09 6.44
N GLU A 120 -19.23 1.08 6.50
CA GLU A 120 -18.85 2.48 6.72
C GLU A 120 -18.09 2.68 8.03
N GLU A 121 -18.47 1.98 9.09
CA GLU A 121 -17.79 2.00 10.38
C GLU A 121 -16.37 1.42 10.35
N ASN A 122 -16.00 0.71 9.29
CA ASN A 122 -14.67 0.16 9.04
C ASN A 122 -13.83 1.01 8.07
N ARG A 123 -14.42 2.05 7.47
CA ARG A 123 -13.68 2.99 6.62
C ARG A 123 -12.94 3.97 7.52
N ILE A 124 -11.69 4.26 7.17
CA ILE A 124 -10.85 5.18 7.91
C ILE A 124 -10.43 6.30 6.97
N GLN A 125 -10.54 7.54 7.43
CA GLN A 125 -9.96 8.66 6.71
C GLN A 125 -8.57 8.94 7.29
N GLN A 126 -7.66 9.36 6.42
CA GLN A 126 -6.38 9.88 6.87
C GLN A 126 -6.63 11.09 7.78
N SER A 127 -6.08 11.04 8.99
CA SER A 127 -6.22 12.08 10.02
C SER A 127 -4.95 12.88 10.24
N VAL A 128 -3.81 12.44 9.67
CA VAL A 128 -2.50 13.06 9.82
C VAL A 128 -1.87 13.20 8.44
N SER A 129 -1.25 14.34 8.16
CA SER A 129 -0.39 14.50 6.97
C SER A 129 1.05 14.21 7.37
N ARG A 130 1.79 13.56 6.48
CA ARG A 130 3.23 13.33 6.67
C ARG A 130 4.01 14.63 6.85
N GLU A 131 3.59 15.72 6.22
CA GLU A 131 4.19 17.06 6.34
C GLU A 131 4.04 17.70 7.73
N LEU A 132 3.16 17.15 8.57
CA LEU A 132 2.84 17.69 9.90
C LEU A 132 3.51 16.89 11.04
N LEU A 133 4.35 15.91 10.71
CA LEU A 133 5.15 15.10 11.64
C LEU A 133 6.59 15.62 11.73
#